data_AF-A0A1Q3KJ63-F1
#
_entry.id   AF-A0A1Q3KJ63-F1
#
_cell.length_a   1.000
_cell.length_b   1.000
_cell.length_c   1.000
_cell.angle_alpha   90.00
_cell.angle_beta   90.00
_cell.angle_gamma   90.00
#
_symmetry.space_group_name_H-M   'P 1'
#
loop_
_entity.id
_entity.type
_entity.pdbx_description
1 polymer ?
#
loop_
_entity_poly.entity_id
_entity_poly.type
_entity_poly.pdbx_seq_one_letter_code
_entity_poly.pdbx_strand_id
1 'polypeptide(L)'
;MSLRALPLIVIPFILYNIVVLFSGGAHADDVLRKVIFELPMVGGARWRFSMGDLLILVTMFMLFFELIKATYTASASLLADGLSMLVFIACLVEFLLVPQAATSVFFFIMIATLIDVVAGFMIGIRTARRDLNIGDH
;
A
#
# COMPACT_ATOMS: atom_id res chain seq x y z
N MET A 1 8.18 20.90 -6.29
CA MET A 1 6.80 20.56 -5.90
C MET A 1 6.43 19.08 -6.11
N SER A 2 7.25 18.26 -6.81
CA SER A 2 6.84 16.91 -7.25
C SER A 2 6.89 15.78 -6.21
N LEU A 3 7.73 15.86 -5.17
CA LEU A 3 7.98 14.71 -4.28
C LEU A 3 6.89 14.46 -3.22
N ARG A 4 6.06 15.47 -2.92
CA ARG A 4 4.98 15.36 -1.94
C ARG A 4 3.74 14.63 -2.47
N ALA A 5 3.60 14.52 -3.79
CA ALA A 5 2.46 13.89 -4.46
C ALA A 5 2.66 12.38 -4.71
N LEU A 6 3.84 11.83 -4.37
CA LEU A 6 4.08 10.40 -4.48
C LEU A 6 3.29 9.65 -3.39
N PRO A 7 2.43 8.68 -3.77
CA PRO A 7 1.75 7.81 -2.83
C PRO A 7 2.79 7.06 -1.99
N LEU A 8 2.71 7.14 -0.65
CA LEU A 8 3.63 6.38 0.21
C LEU A 8 3.45 4.88 0.02
N ILE A 9 2.29 4.44 -0.49
CA ILE A 9 2.02 3.05 -0.79
C ILE A 9 2.91 2.48 -1.91
N VAL A 10 3.61 3.32 -2.69
CA VAL A 10 4.61 2.84 -3.64
C VAL A 10 5.81 2.20 -2.93
N ILE A 11 6.10 2.60 -1.69
CA ILE A 11 7.22 2.09 -0.90
C ILE A 11 7.08 0.58 -0.62
N PRO A 12 5.98 0.08 -0.01
CA PRO A 12 5.82 -1.36 0.22
C PRO A 12 5.79 -2.17 -1.08
N PHE A 13 5.24 -1.61 -2.16
CA PHE A 13 5.28 -2.23 -3.49
C PHE A 13 6.70 -2.45 -4.01
N ILE A 14 7.55 -1.42 -3.94
CA ILE A 14 8.96 -1.51 -4.33
C ILE A 14 9.72 -2.47 -3.39
N LEU A 15 9.46 -2.40 -2.08
CA LEU A 15 10.11 -3.28 -1.11
C LEU A 15 9.82 -4.76 -1.38
N TYR A 16 8.58 -5.12 -1.71
CA TYR A 16 8.23 -6.48 -2.10
C TYR A 16 9.03 -6.92 -3.33
N ASN A 17 9.04 -6.09 -4.38
CA ASN A 17 9.77 -6.36 -5.61
C ASN A 17 11.27 -6.56 -5.37
N ILE A 18 11.88 -5.75 -4.50
CA ILE A 18 13.26 -5.92 -4.06
C ILE A 18 13.43 -7.30 -3.40
N VAL A 19 12.59 -7.65 -2.42
CA VAL A 19 12.67 -8.95 -1.74
C VAL A 19 12.59 -10.11 -2.74
N VAL A 20 11.67 -10.05 -3.70
CA VAL A 20 11.52 -11.06 -4.75
C VAL A 20 12.75 -11.12 -5.65
N LEU A 21 13.27 -9.97 -6.09
CA LEU A 21 14.43 -9.91 -6.99
C LEU A 21 15.70 -10.49 -6.34
N PHE A 22 15.94 -10.13 -5.08
CA PHE A 22 17.09 -10.64 -4.31
C PHE A 22 16.92 -12.10 -3.87
N SER A 23 15.71 -12.66 -3.91
CA SER A 23 15.46 -14.09 -3.64
C SER A 23 15.84 -15.03 -4.79
N GLY A 24 16.28 -14.52 -5.93
CA GLY A 24 16.63 -15.33 -7.11
C GLY A 24 15.41 -15.80 -7.92
N GLY A 25 14.26 -15.14 -7.76
CA GLY A 25 13.06 -15.31 -8.62
C GLY A 25 12.25 -16.59 -8.42
N ALA A 26 12.83 -17.68 -7.92
CA ALA A 26 12.13 -18.95 -7.68
C ALA A 26 11.74 -19.18 -6.20
N HIS A 27 12.31 -18.41 -5.26
CA HIS A 27 12.19 -18.63 -3.81
C HIS A 27 11.54 -17.44 -3.07
N ALA A 28 10.76 -16.62 -3.78
CA ALA A 28 10.09 -15.46 -3.18
C ALA A 28 9.25 -15.84 -1.95
N ASP A 29 8.45 -16.90 -2.06
CA ASP A 29 7.62 -17.39 -0.96
C ASP A 29 8.46 -17.91 0.22
N ASP A 30 9.61 -18.53 -0.04
CA ASP A 30 10.51 -19.00 1.02
C ASP A 30 11.10 -17.85 1.84
N VAL A 31 11.49 -16.75 1.18
CA VAL A 31 12.00 -15.56 1.86
C VAL A 31 10.90 -14.87 2.67
N LEU A 32 9.68 -14.79 2.13
CA LEU A 32 8.54 -14.18 2.85
C LEU A 32 8.13 -15.00 4.08
N ARG A 33 8.19 -16.34 3.99
CA ARG A 33 7.88 -17.25 5.11
C ARG A 33 8.98 -17.32 6.17
N LYS A 34 10.15 -16.73 5.92
CA LYS A 34 11.27 -16.72 6.87
C LYS A 34 10.83 -16.04 8.17
N VAL A 35 10.83 -16.81 9.25
CA VAL A 35 10.51 -16.33 10.59
C VAL A 35 11.65 -15.43 11.10
N ILE A 36 11.30 -14.23 11.52
CA ILE A 36 12.23 -13.25 12.13
C ILE A 36 12.35 -13.53 13.61
N PHE A 37 11.21 -13.68 14.29
CA PHE A 37 11.17 -14.01 15.71
C PHE A 37 9.91 -14.81 16.05
N GLU A 38 9.97 -15.49 17.18
CA GLU A 38 8.84 -16.23 17.74
C GLU A 38 8.60 -15.78 19.17
N LEU A 39 7.33 -15.65 19.56
CA LEU A 39 6.94 -15.32 20.92
C LEU A 39 6.11 -16.48 21.51
N PRO A 40 6.52 -17.05 22.66
CA PRO A 40 5.70 -18.05 23.34
C PRO A 40 4.46 -17.38 23.94
N MET A 41 3.28 -17.95 23.66
CA MET A 41 2.01 -17.47 24.18
C MET A 41 1.63 -18.24 25.45
N VAL A 42 0.86 -17.58 26.32
CA VAL A 42 0.39 -18.15 27.60
C VAL A 42 -0.36 -19.49 27.41
N GLY A 43 -1.02 -19.68 26.27
CA GLY A 43 -1.71 -20.92 25.91
C GLY A 43 -0.82 -22.03 25.33
N GLY A 44 0.50 -21.90 25.36
CA GLY A 44 1.45 -22.90 24.80
C GLY A 44 1.65 -22.83 23.29
N ALA A 45 0.89 -22.01 22.58
CA ALA A 45 1.12 -21.71 21.17
C ALA A 45 2.38 -20.85 20.99
N ARG A 46 3.04 -20.94 19.81
CA ARG A 46 4.11 -20.03 19.42
C ARG A 46 3.61 -19.12 18.31
N TRP A 47 3.53 -17.83 18.59
CA TRP A 47 3.26 -16.85 17.56
C TRP A 47 4.54 -16.57 16.79
N ARG A 48 4.49 -16.77 15.47
CA ARG A 48 5.62 -16.58 14.56
C ARG A 48 5.41 -15.30 13.79
N PHE A 49 6.44 -14.46 13.74
CA PHE A 49 6.45 -13.26 12.95
C PHE A 49 7.45 -13.41 11.80
N SER A 50 6.93 -13.42 10.58
CA SER A 50 7.68 -13.66 9.35
C SER A 50 8.08 -12.37 8.62
N MET A 51 8.93 -12.50 7.61
CA MET A 51 9.31 -11.39 6.73
C MET A 51 8.11 -10.83 5.94
N GLY A 52 7.17 -11.69 5.57
CA GLY A 52 5.90 -11.30 4.98
C GLY A 52 5.04 -10.46 5.95
N ASP A 53 4.98 -10.86 7.22
CA ASP A 53 4.24 -10.11 8.24
C ASP A 53 4.83 -8.71 8.47
N LEU A 54 6.17 -8.58 8.41
CA LEU A 54 6.84 -7.29 8.46
C LEU A 54 6.46 -6.38 7.28
N LEU A 55 6.43 -6.93 6.06
CA LEU A 55 6.02 -6.16 4.88
C LEU A 55 4.56 -5.72 4.97
N ILE A 56 3.66 -6.58 5.45
CA ILE A 56 2.25 -6.22 5.68
C ILE A 56 2.15 -5.12 6.73
N LEU A 57 2.89 -5.24 7.83
CA LEU A 57 2.91 -4.22 8.89
C LEU A 57 3.37 -2.86 8.34
N VAL A 58 4.46 -2.83 7.58
CA VAL A 58 4.95 -1.62 6.91
C VAL A 58 3.90 -1.05 5.95
N THR A 59 3.25 -1.91 5.16
CA THR A 59 2.18 -1.51 4.24
C THR A 59 1.03 -0.82 4.98
N MET A 60 0.61 -1.39 6.11
CA MET A 60 -0.46 -0.84 6.93
C MET A 60 -0.09 0.53 7.52
N PHE A 61 1.16 0.69 7.99
CA PHE A 61 1.66 1.99 8.46
C PHE A 61 1.72 3.03 7.33
N MET A 62 2.19 2.64 6.14
CA MET A 62 2.24 3.56 4.98
C MET A 62 0.84 4.00 4.57
N LEU A 63 -0.12 3.05 4.51
CA LEU A 63 -1.53 3.36 4.25
C LEU A 63 -2.11 4.32 5.29
N PHE A 64 -1.82 4.10 6.57
CA PHE A 64 -2.26 4.99 7.65
C PHE A 64 -1.73 6.42 7.48
N PHE A 65 -0.43 6.57 7.18
CA PHE A 65 0.14 7.90 6.93
C PHE A 65 -0.45 8.56 5.69
N GLU A 66 -0.75 7.80 4.64
CA GLU A 66 -1.39 8.31 3.43
C GLU A 66 -2.80 8.82 3.74
N LEU A 67 -3.60 8.07 4.50
CA LEU A 67 -4.93 8.48 4.96
C LEU A 67 -4.91 9.78 5.79
N ILE A 68 -3.93 9.93 6.69
CA ILE A 68 -3.74 11.17 7.44
C ILE A 68 -3.41 12.31 6.48
N LYS A 69 -2.41 12.14 5.61
CA LYS A 69 -1.95 13.16 4.66
C LYS A 69 -3.08 13.63 3.76
N ALA A 70 -3.90 12.69 3.30
CA ALA A 70 -5.06 12.93 2.45
C ALA A 70 -6.14 13.76 3.19
N THR A 71 -6.30 13.55 4.50
CA THR A 71 -7.23 14.36 5.33
C THR A 71 -6.73 15.80 5.55
N TYR A 72 -5.42 16.01 5.69
CA TYR A 72 -4.83 17.34 5.93
C TYR A 72 -4.65 18.18 4.65
N THR A 73 -4.41 17.54 3.51
CA THR A 73 -4.13 18.24 2.24
C THR A 73 -5.43 18.38 1.45
N ALA A 74 -6.22 19.40 1.76
CA ALA A 74 -7.52 19.65 1.11
C ALA A 74 -7.45 20.08 -0.37
N SER A 75 -6.24 20.31 -0.90
CA SER A 75 -6.04 20.69 -2.29
C SER A 75 -5.95 19.44 -3.17
N ALA A 76 -7.04 19.12 -3.86
CA ALA A 76 -7.10 18.05 -4.86
C ALA A 76 -6.05 18.30 -5.95
N SER A 77 -4.97 17.51 -5.94
CA SER A 77 -4.02 17.51 -7.04
C SER A 77 -4.38 16.34 -7.95
N LEU A 78 -4.93 16.63 -9.12
CA LEU A 78 -5.25 15.63 -10.15
C LEU A 78 -4.08 14.67 -10.44
N LEU A 79 -2.85 15.16 -10.27
CA LEU A 79 -1.63 14.37 -10.42
C LEU A 79 -1.43 13.35 -9.30
N ALA A 80 -1.79 13.67 -8.05
CA ALA A 80 -1.65 12.75 -6.92
C ALA A 80 -2.63 11.58 -7.04
N ASP A 81 -3.90 11.87 -7.37
CA ASP A 81 -4.93 10.85 -7.58
C ASP A 81 -4.56 9.95 -8.76
N GLY A 82 -4.05 10.53 -9.85
CA GLY A 82 -3.58 9.79 -11.02
C GLY A 82 -2.38 8.89 -10.74
N LEU A 83 -1.45 9.31 -9.86
CA LEU A 83 -0.28 8.51 -9.53
C LEU A 83 -0.63 7.30 -8.66
N SER A 84 -1.56 7.47 -7.71
CA SER A 84 -2.08 6.35 -6.91
C SER A 84 -2.79 5.33 -7.80
N MET A 85 -3.60 5.80 -8.77
CA MET A 85 -4.25 4.93 -9.75
C MET A 85 -3.25 4.15 -10.59
N LEU A 86 -2.15 4.80 -11.02
CA LEU A 86 -1.10 4.14 -11.79
C LEU A 86 -0.42 3.04 -10.96
N VAL A 87 -0.10 3.32 -9.69
CA VAL A 87 0.49 2.32 -8.78
C VAL A 87 -0.47 1.15 -8.56
N PHE A 88 -1.77 1.40 -8.39
CA PHE A 88 -2.77 0.34 -8.29
C PHE A 88 -2.82 -0.53 -9.54
N ILE A 89 -2.86 0.07 -10.74
CA ILE A 89 -2.85 -0.69 -12.00
C ILE A 89 -1.57 -1.51 -12.14
N ALA A 90 -0.41 -0.94 -11.81
CA ALA A 90 0.86 -1.65 -11.84
C ALA A 90 0.84 -2.88 -10.91
N CYS A 91 0.39 -2.70 -9.65
CA CYS A 91 0.21 -3.81 -8.72
C CYS A 91 -0.77 -4.87 -9.26
N LEU A 92 -1.90 -4.45 -9.83
CA LEU A 92 -2.91 -5.38 -10.35
C LEU A 92 -2.36 -6.20 -11.52
N VAL A 93 -1.68 -5.55 -12.46
CA VAL A 93 -1.06 -6.22 -13.61
C VAL A 93 0.04 -7.18 -13.13
N GLU A 94 0.88 -6.74 -12.19
CA GLU A 94 1.94 -7.58 -11.62
C GLU A 94 1.35 -8.81 -10.90
N PHE A 95 0.31 -8.63 -10.07
CA PHE A 95 -0.36 -9.75 -9.39
C PHE A 95 -0.90 -10.81 -10.35
N LEU A 96 -1.44 -10.37 -11.50
CA LEU A 96 -2.06 -11.27 -12.47
C LEU A 96 -1.04 -11.95 -13.41
N LEU A 97 0.07 -11.28 -13.72
CA LEU A 97 1.03 -11.76 -14.72
C LEU A 97 2.31 -12.35 -14.12
N VAL A 98 2.68 -11.99 -12.90
CA VAL A 98 3.96 -12.37 -12.29
C VAL A 98 3.72 -13.50 -11.28
N PRO A 99 4.21 -14.73 -11.54
CA PRO A 99 4.02 -15.86 -10.64
C PRO A 99 4.53 -15.60 -9.21
N GLN A 100 5.60 -14.81 -9.08
CA GLN A 100 6.18 -14.42 -7.79
C GLN A 100 5.30 -13.45 -7.00
N ALA A 101 4.35 -12.77 -7.64
CA ALA A 101 3.39 -11.89 -6.98
C ALA A 101 2.15 -12.65 -6.47
N ALA A 102 2.01 -13.95 -6.77
CA ALA A 102 0.90 -14.79 -6.31
C ALA A 102 1.03 -15.18 -4.82
N THR A 103 1.21 -14.19 -3.95
CA THR A 103 1.34 -14.35 -2.50
C THR A 103 0.29 -13.52 -1.76
N SER A 104 -0.09 -13.95 -0.56
CA SER A 104 -1.02 -13.17 0.27
C SER A 104 -0.43 -11.81 0.67
N VAL A 105 0.89 -11.72 0.84
CA VAL A 105 1.60 -10.46 1.16
C VAL A 105 1.39 -9.45 0.05
N PHE A 106 1.63 -9.83 -1.21
CA PHE A 106 1.44 -8.94 -2.34
C PHE A 106 -0.04 -8.56 -2.54
N PHE A 107 -0.94 -9.52 -2.32
CA PHE A 107 -2.38 -9.25 -2.36
C PHE A 107 -2.78 -8.15 -1.36
N PHE A 108 -2.27 -8.19 -0.12
CA PHE A 108 -2.53 -7.12 0.85
C PHE A 108 -1.94 -5.77 0.44
N ILE A 109 -0.77 -5.76 -0.20
CA ILE A 109 -0.20 -4.54 -0.79
C ILE A 109 -1.14 -3.99 -1.88
N MET A 110 -1.63 -4.83 -2.78
CA MET A 110 -2.58 -4.45 -3.83
C MET A 110 -3.91 -3.93 -3.26
N ILE A 111 -4.45 -4.55 -2.21
CA ILE A 111 -5.65 -4.03 -1.54
C ILE A 111 -5.36 -2.68 -0.88
N ALA A 112 -4.18 -2.49 -0.29
CA ALA A 112 -3.81 -1.20 0.26
C ALA A 112 -3.69 -0.11 -0.82
N THR A 113 -3.15 -0.42 -2.01
CA THR A 113 -3.14 0.53 -3.14
C THR A 113 -4.55 0.84 -3.65
N LEU A 114 -5.46 -0.12 -3.64
CA LEU A 114 -6.88 0.12 -3.95
C LEU A 114 -7.55 1.06 -2.93
N ILE A 115 -7.32 0.84 -1.63
CA ILE A 115 -7.86 1.70 -0.56
C ILE A 115 -7.34 3.13 -0.73
N ASP A 116 -6.06 3.28 -1.06
CA ASP A 116 -5.44 4.59 -1.30
C ASP A 116 -6.11 5.36 -2.44
N VAL A 117 -6.34 4.70 -3.58
CA VAL A 117 -7.05 5.28 -4.73
C VAL A 117 -8.45 5.75 -4.33
N VAL A 118 -9.19 4.91 -3.59
CA VAL A 118 -10.54 5.22 -3.12
C VAL A 118 -10.54 6.40 -2.14
N ALA A 119 -9.55 6.48 -1.25
CA ALA A 119 -9.39 7.59 -0.33
C ALA A 119 -9.12 8.91 -1.08
N GLY A 120 -8.24 8.89 -2.09
CA GLY A 120 -7.96 10.05 -2.95
C GLY A 120 -9.23 10.58 -3.63
N PHE A 121 -10.01 9.72 -4.26
CA PHE A 121 -11.27 10.11 -4.90
C PHE A 121 -12.31 10.65 -3.92
N MET A 122 -12.43 10.09 -2.71
CA MET A 122 -13.37 10.58 -1.69
C MET A 122 -13.08 12.03 -1.28
N ILE A 123 -11.81 12.41 -1.18
CA ILE A 123 -11.41 13.77 -0.81
C ILE A 123 -11.69 14.76 -1.93
N GLY A 124 -11.43 14.38 -3.20
CA GLY A 124 -11.79 15.20 -4.36
C GLY A 124 -13.26 15.59 -4.38
N ILE A 125 -14.16 14.64 -4.07
CA ILE A 125 -15.61 14.89 -3.99
C ILE A 125 -15.95 15.88 -2.86
N ARG A 126 -15.27 15.78 -1.70
CA ARG A 126 -15.51 16.67 -0.56
C ARG A 126 -15.13 18.11 -0.89
N THR A 127 -14.02 18.33 -1.58
CA THR A 127 -13.59 19.69 -1.99
C THR A 127 -14.56 20.30 -3.00
N ALA A 128 -15.01 19.53 -4.00
CA ALA A 128 -16.01 19.99 -4.96
C ALA A 128 -17.34 20.41 -4.29
N ARG A 129 -17.80 19.68 -3.27
CA ARG A 129 -19.00 20.06 -2.50
C ARG A 129 -18.80 21.33 -1.67
N ARG A 130 -17.60 21.55 -1.12
CA ARG A 130 -17.28 22.78 -0.38
C ARG A 130 -17.30 24.00 -1.30
N ASP A 131 -16.78 23.87 -2.51
CA ASP A 131 -16.70 24.98 -3.47
C ASP A 131 -18.09 25.37 -4.00
N LEU A 132 -19.01 24.41 -4.19
CA LEU A 132 -20.40 24.69 -4.57
C LEU A 132 -21.18 25.46 -3.50
N ASN A 133 -20.82 25.32 -2.22
CA ASN A 133 -21.51 25.98 -1.12
C ASN A 133 -21.08 27.46 -0.91
N ILE A 134 -20.09 27.94 -1.68
CA ILE A 134 -19.59 29.33 -1.63
C ILE A 134 -20.22 30.19 -2.75
N GLY A 135 -20.94 29.60 -3.71
CA GLY A 135 -21.53 30.29 -4.86
C GLY A 135 -22.93 30.90 -4.66
N ASP A 136 -23.49 30.85 -3.45
CA ASP A 136 -24.86 31.29 -3.14
C ASP A 136 -24.93 32.65 -2.39
N HIS A 137 -23.89 33.48 -2.51
CA HIS A 137 -23.83 34.86 -2.02
C HIS A 137 -23.31 35.79 -3.12
#